data_AF-A0A519QJL8-F1
#
_entry.id   AF-A0A519QJL8-F1
#
_cell.length_a   1.000
_cell.length_b   1.000
_cell.length_c   1.000
_cell.angle_alpha   90.00
_cell.angle_beta   90.00
_cell.angle_gamma   90.00
#
_symmetry.space_group_name_H-M   'P 1'
#
loop_
_entity.id
_entity.type
_entity.pdbx_description
1 polymer ?
#
loop_
_entity_poly.entity_id
_entity_poly.type
_entity_poly.pdbx_seq_one_letter_code
_entity_poly.pdbx_strand_id
1 'polypeptide(L)'
;AGLDGGDEIVRLGDTVIDSQAGWDDALKALKPGDTVAITFIQRGVERTVQLTLGSDPAVELVRVEAAGVEATPEQLAFRAAWLGADTAPAP
;
A
#
# COMPACT_ATOMS: atom_id res chain seq x y z
N ALA A 1 -7.41 -8.46 -16.15
CA ALA A 1 -6.60 -7.82 -17.19
C ALA A 1 -5.51 -8.81 -17.58
N GLY A 2 -5.27 -9.09 -18.87
CA GLY A 2 -4.36 -10.16 -19.33
C GLY A 2 -2.85 -9.91 -19.11
N LEU A 3 -2.50 -9.34 -17.96
CA LEU A 3 -1.15 -9.22 -17.42
C LEU A 3 -0.75 -10.54 -16.77
N ASP A 4 0.50 -10.95 -16.94
CA ASP A 4 1.05 -12.17 -16.38
C ASP A 4 2.43 -11.92 -15.76
N GLY A 5 2.89 -12.86 -14.93
CA GLY A 5 4.22 -12.82 -14.34
C GLY A 5 5.31 -12.80 -15.41
N GLY A 6 6.19 -11.80 -15.35
CA GLY A 6 7.26 -11.59 -16.33
C GLY A 6 6.99 -10.50 -17.37
N ASP A 7 5.83 -9.85 -17.33
CA ASP A 7 5.56 -8.64 -18.10
C ASP A 7 6.33 -7.44 -17.54
N GLU A 8 6.87 -6.60 -18.42
CA GLU A 8 7.59 -5.38 -18.04
C GLU A 8 6.64 -4.19 -18.10
N ILE A 9 6.37 -3.57 -16.95
CA ILE A 9 5.49 -2.40 -16.86
C ILE A 9 6.29 -1.15 -17.23
N VAL A 10 5.77 -0.37 -18.18
CA VAL A 10 6.46 0.83 -18.70
C VAL A 10 5.67 2.13 -18.46
N ARG A 11 4.37 2.03 -18.16
CA ARG A 11 3.52 3.20 -17.88
C ARG A 11 2.30 2.83 -17.04
N LEU A 12 1.93 3.72 -16.13
CA LEU A 12 0.67 3.70 -15.39
C LEU A 12 -0.02 5.06 -15.51
N GLY A 13 -1.15 5.11 -16.21
CA GLY A 13 -1.83 6.36 -16.57
C GLY A 13 -0.90 7.25 -17.39
N ASP A 14 -0.65 8.46 -16.90
CA ASP A 14 0.28 9.42 -17.53
C ASP A 14 1.73 9.25 -17.04
N THR A 15 1.97 8.44 -16.01
CA THR A 15 3.28 8.27 -15.38
C THR A 15 4.10 7.20 -16.10
N VAL A 16 5.30 7.57 -16.58
CA VAL A 16 6.30 6.63 -17.10
C VAL A 16 6.93 5.87 -15.93
N ILE A 17 7.05 4.55 -16.07
CA ILE A 17 7.64 3.69 -15.05
C ILE A 17 8.97 3.18 -15.57
N ASP A 18 10.07 3.66 -14.98
CA ASP A 18 11.45 3.27 -15.29
C ASP A 18 12.20 2.64 -14.10
N SER A 19 11.54 2.60 -12.94
CA SER A 19 12.13 2.21 -11.67
C SER A 19 11.06 1.77 -10.67
N GLN A 20 11.47 0.96 -9.69
CA GLN A 20 10.59 0.53 -8.60
C GLN A 20 10.06 1.73 -7.78
N ALA A 21 10.90 2.74 -7.55
CA ALA A 21 10.47 3.95 -6.82
C ALA A 21 9.39 4.73 -7.59
N GLY A 22 9.56 4.89 -8.90
CA GLY A 22 8.55 5.53 -9.76
C GLY A 22 7.23 4.76 -9.78
N TRP A 23 7.29 3.42 -9.75
CA TRP A 23 6.12 2.56 -9.58
C TRP A 23 5.41 2.81 -8.24
N ASP A 24 6.15 2.79 -7.13
CA ASP A 24 5.57 2.95 -5.79
C ASP A 24 4.91 4.33 -5.64
N ASP A 25 5.51 5.39 -6.20
CA ASP A 25 4.94 6.74 -6.17
C ASP A 25 3.71 6.89 -7.07
N ALA A 26 3.70 6.25 -8.24
CA ALA A 26 2.53 6.21 -9.11
C ALA A 26 1.34 5.52 -8.43
N LEU A 27 1.59 4.43 -7.68
CA LEU A 27 0.53 3.74 -6.93
C LEU A 27 -0.02 4.59 -5.78
N LYS A 28 0.84 5.31 -5.03
CA LYS A 28 0.38 6.18 -3.92
C LYS A 28 -0.56 7.30 -4.36
N ALA A 29 -0.46 7.72 -5.63
CA ALA A 29 -1.34 8.73 -6.20
C ALA A 29 -2.76 8.21 -6.51
N LEU A 30 -2.95 6.88 -6.55
CA LEU A 30 -4.19 6.22 -6.92
C LEU A 30 -4.90 5.66 -5.68
N LYS A 31 -6.23 5.55 -5.76
CA LYS A 31 -7.07 5.00 -4.69
C LYS A 31 -7.64 3.63 -5.09
N PRO A 32 -7.90 2.75 -4.11
CA PRO A 32 -8.72 1.57 -4.36
C PRO A 32 -10.04 1.95 -5.03
N GLY A 33 -10.41 1.22 -6.09
CA GLY A 33 -11.58 1.49 -6.92
C GLY A 33 -11.30 2.38 -8.14
N ASP A 34 -10.14 3.05 -8.22
CA ASP A 34 -9.78 3.83 -9.41
C ASP A 34 -9.54 2.90 -10.60
N THR A 35 -9.98 3.34 -11.79
CA THR A 35 -9.67 2.66 -13.05
C THR A 35 -8.60 3.42 -13.80
N VAL A 36 -7.48 2.76 -14.11
CA VAL A 36 -6.31 3.36 -14.75
C VAL A 36 -5.82 2.51 -15.91
N ALA A 37 -5.27 3.16 -16.93
CA ALA A 37 -4.57 2.47 -18.01
C ALA A 37 -3.20 2.00 -17.53
N ILE A 38 -2.83 0.76 -17.82
CA ILE A 38 -1.46 0.27 -17.65
C ILE A 38 -0.91 -0.17 -18.99
N THR A 39 0.32 0.24 -19.29
CA THR A 39 1.07 -0.18 -20.46
C THR A 39 2.23 -1.07 -20.03
N PHE A 40 2.36 -2.21 -20.69
CA PHE A 40 3.38 -3.21 -20.40
C PHE A 40 3.85 -3.90 -21.68
N ILE A 41 5.07 -4.41 -21.64
CA ILE A 41 5.66 -5.23 -22.70
C ILE A 41 5.46 -6.69 -22.33
N GLN A 42 4.68 -7.39 -23.15
CA GLN A 42 4.47 -8.83 -23.02
C GLN A 42 5.09 -9.52 -24.23
N ARG A 43 6.15 -10.31 -24.00
CA ARG A 43 6.88 -11.05 -25.05
C ARG A 43 7.34 -10.15 -26.20
N GLY A 44 7.83 -8.95 -25.86
CA GLY A 44 8.30 -7.94 -26.82
C GLY A 44 7.20 -7.14 -27.51
N VAL A 45 5.93 -7.33 -27.16
CA VAL A 45 4.81 -6.56 -27.71
C VAL A 45 4.25 -5.64 -26.64
N GLU A 46 4.20 -4.34 -26.94
CA GLU A 46 3.56 -3.36 -26.06
C GLU A 46 2.04 -3.53 -26.08
N ARG A 47 1.44 -3.53 -24.89
CA ARG A 47 0.00 -3.63 -24.69
C ARG A 47 -0.45 -2.61 -23.65
N THR A 48 -1.62 -2.02 -23.90
CA THR A 48 -2.29 -1.12 -22.96
C THR A 48 -3.64 -1.68 -22.60
N VAL A 49 -3.94 -1.77 -21.31
CA VAL A 49 -5.22 -2.28 -20.79
C VAL A 49 -5.72 -1.40 -19.66
N GLN A 50 -7.03 -1.41 -19.45
CA GLN A 50 -7.65 -0.78 -18.27
C GLN A 50 -7.65 -1.76 -17.11
N LEU A 51 -7.24 -1.30 -15.92
CA LEU A 51 -7.33 -2.05 -14.67
C LEU A 51 -8.06 -1.23 -13.62
N THR A 52 -8.82 -1.88 -12.75
CA THR A 52 -9.39 -1.25 -11.56
C THR A 52 -8.56 -1.66 -10.35
N LEU A 53 -8.08 -0.70 -9.57
CA LEU A 53 -7.26 -0.96 -8.40
C LEU A 53 -8.09 -1.65 -7.31
N GLY A 54 -7.59 -2.78 -6.81
CA GLY A 54 -8.15 -3.43 -5.63
C GLY A 54 -7.79 -2.68 -4.34
N SER A 55 -8.58 -2.90 -3.30
CA SER A 55 -8.12 -2.56 -1.93
C SER A 55 -7.06 -3.56 -1.52
N ASP A 56 -6.02 -3.09 -0.85
CA ASP A 56 -5.08 -3.98 -0.19
C ASP A 56 -5.86 -4.78 0.89
N PRO A 57 -5.85 -6.13 0.84
CA PRO A 57 -6.58 -6.95 1.79
C PRO A 57 -5.79 -7.22 3.08
N ALA A 58 -4.56 -6.72 3.21
CA ALA A 58 -3.76 -6.96 4.40
C ALA A 58 -4.36 -6.20 5.59
N VAL A 59 -4.54 -6.91 6.69
CA VAL A 59 -5.00 -6.34 7.95
C VAL A 59 -3.79 -6.27 8.89
N GLU A 60 -3.38 -5.06 9.23
CA GLU A 60 -2.36 -4.81 10.26
C GLU A 60 -3.03 -4.38 11.56
N LEU A 61 -2.64 -5.02 12.67
CA LEU A 61 -3.12 -4.62 13.99
C LEU A 61 -2.25 -3.49 14.53
N VAL A 62 -2.66 -2.24 14.25
CA VAL A 62 -2.01 -1.05 14.78
C VAL A 62 -2.65 -0.58 16.09
N ARG A 63 -1.87 0.09 16.93
CA ARG A 63 -2.38 0.78 18.12
C ARG A 63 -3.31 1.91 17.68
N VAL A 64 -4.38 2.16 18.42
CA VAL A 64 -5.33 3.25 18.11
C VAL A 64 -4.65 4.62 18.17
N GLU A 65 -3.63 4.75 19.03
CA GLU A 65 -2.79 5.94 19.15
C GLU A 65 -1.99 6.23 17.87
N ALA A 66 -1.59 5.20 17.11
CA ALA A 66 -0.90 5.37 15.83
C ALA A 66 -1.83 5.92 14.74
N ALA A 67 -3.15 5.78 14.90
CA ALA A 67 -4.17 6.39 14.05
C ALA A 67 -4.61 7.78 14.54
N GLY A 68 -3.91 8.36 15.52
CA GLY A 68 -4.22 9.68 16.07
C GLY A 68 -5.40 9.71 17.05
N VAL A 69 -5.84 8.54 17.53
CA VAL A 69 -6.91 8.43 18.53
C VAL A 69 -6.30 8.32 19.92
N GLU A 70 -6.71 9.18 20.86
CA GLU A 70 -6.27 9.07 22.25
C GLU A 70 -6.89 7.84 22.91
N ALA A 71 -6.05 6.97 23.46
CA ALA A 71 -6.50 5.85 24.28
C ALA A 71 -7.11 6.35 25.59
N THR A 72 -8.24 5.76 25.96
CA THR A 72 -8.91 6.07 27.24
C THR A 72 -8.07 5.62 28.43
N PRO A 73 -8.22 6.25 29.61
CA PRO A 73 -7.53 5.82 30.83
C PRO A 73 -7.77 4.34 31.17
N GLU A 74 -8.96 3.82 30.92
CA GLU A 74 -9.31 2.41 31.16
C GLU A 74 -8.55 1.48 30.21
N GLN A 75 -8.41 1.84 28.93
CA GLN A 75 -7.62 1.08 27.95
C GLN A 75 -6.14 1.05 28.32
N LEU A 76 -5.60 2.19 28.78
CA LEU A 76 -4.21 2.29 29.25
C LEU A 76 -3.97 1.45 30.51
N ALA A 77 -4.88 1.52 31.49
CA ALA A 77 -4.80 0.73 32.71
C ALA A 77 -4.87 -0.78 32.42
N PHE A 78 -5.77 -1.19 31.53
CA PHE A 78 -5.87 -2.58 31.08
C PHE A 78 -4.58 -3.03 30.39
N ARG A 79 -4.06 -2.23 29.46
CA ARG A 79 -2.81 -2.52 28.74
C ARG A 79 -1.62 -2.67 29.70
N ALA A 80 -1.49 -1.78 30.68
CA ALA A 80 -0.43 -1.84 31.68
C ALA A 80 -0.55 -3.07 32.59
N ALA A 81 -1.77 -3.42 33.02
CA ALA A 81 -2.03 -4.63 33.79
C ALA A 81 -1.74 -5.92 32.99
N TRP A 82 -1.91 -5.87 31.67
CA TRP A 82 -1.74 -7.01 30.79
C TRP A 82 -0.29 -7.20 30.30
N LEU A 83 0.31 -6.18 29.70
CA LEU A 83 1.61 -6.26 29.04
C LEU A 83 2.78 -5.81 29.94
N GLY A 84 2.47 -5.27 31.13
CA GLY A 84 3.44 -4.56 31.96
C GLY A 84 3.61 -3.10 31.52
N ALA A 85 4.41 -2.34 32.26
CA ALA A 85 4.76 -0.98 31.86
C ALA A 85 5.67 -1.01 30.62
N ASP A 86 5.38 -0.19 29.61
CA ASP A 86 6.28 0.02 28.46
C ASP A 86 7.60 0.60 28.98
N THR A 87 8.63 -0.23 29.09
CA THR A 87 10.02 0.26 29.17
C THR A 87 10.42 0.62 27.74
N ALA A 88 10.32 1.91 27.38
CA ALA A 88 10.82 2.41 26.11
C ALA A 88 12.31 2.03 25.94
N PRO A 89 12.78 1.64 24.74
CA PRO A 89 14.22 1.48 24.50
C PRO A 89 14.92 2.84 24.67
N ALA A 90 16.09 2.81 25.30
CA ALA A 90 16.95 3.98 25.54
C ALA A 90 17.30 4.72 24.23
N PRO A 91 17.54 6.05 24.28
CA PRO A 91 17.82 6.89 23.11
C PRO A 91 19.06 6.46 22.33
#